data_AF-A0A061J7H8-F1
#
_entry.id   AF-A0A061J7H8-F1
#
_cell.length_a   1.000
_cell.length_b   1.000
_cell.length_c   1.000
_cell.angle_alpha   90.00
_cell.angle_beta   90.00
_cell.angle_gamma   90.00
#
_symmetry.space_group_name_H-M   'P 1'
#
loop_
_entity.id
_entity.type
_entity.pdbx_description
1 polymer ?
#
loop_
_entity_poly.entity_id
_entity_poly.type
_entity_poly.pdbx_seq_one_letter_code
_entity_poly.pdbx_strand_id
1 'polypeptide(L)'
;MDFFRRAFADARLRYHVSKVVLAAIATPAKLSAEFLSLVEEHPLVVLSLLRDHLQTGSPHTYAYLQLLEKIVDACSFSFHAAMAADLALQEKLVQLAVTRAEGAERRKVRHLARLTLLEYSRMFVDVPELRSLARLAGLVEKLTGKSLMRALAVENKKVAFIDLRPEDIILISPVEEPLNAPPSPQRKQAAWPCHACTYMNGLQATACVVCKTPKATRAASSSAHEPTGEKTVSAAEILNGTLCHEKSGSTATPPRLSTEDGVRAPTPIRGGENNEVNGKVLAERSAPAAGNHA
;
A
#
# COMPACT_ATOMS: atom_id res chain seq x y z
N MET A 1 18.28 39.69 21.73
CA MET A 1 19.20 38.63 22.21
C MET A 1 18.53 37.28 22.35
N ASP A 2 17.22 37.20 22.63
CA ASP A 2 16.53 35.91 22.86
C ASP A 2 16.43 35.00 21.63
N PHE A 3 16.34 35.58 20.44
CA PHE A 3 16.37 34.81 19.19
C PHE A 3 17.64 33.95 19.09
N PHE A 4 18.81 34.55 19.32
CA PHE A 4 20.08 33.83 19.27
C PHE A 4 20.18 32.76 20.36
N ARG A 5 19.67 33.03 21.58
CA ARG A 5 19.63 32.02 22.65
C ARG A 5 18.76 30.83 22.29
N ARG A 6 17.57 31.07 21.73
CA ARG A 6 16.66 30.01 21.27
C ARG A 6 17.23 29.22 20.10
N ALA A 7 17.78 29.91 19.10
CA ALA A 7 18.40 29.26 17.93
C ALA A 7 19.60 28.40 18.34
N PHE A 8 20.43 28.90 19.27
CA PHE A 8 21.56 28.13 19.79
C PHE A 8 21.11 26.92 20.61
N ALA A 9 20.07 27.06 21.44
CA ALA A 9 19.49 25.94 22.17
C ALA A 9 18.91 24.87 21.24
N ASP A 10 18.18 25.27 20.19
CA ASP A 10 17.65 24.36 19.17
C ASP A 10 18.79 23.64 18.42
N ALA A 11 19.81 24.37 17.98
CA ALA A 11 20.97 23.77 17.32
C ALA A 11 21.71 22.76 18.21
N ARG A 12 21.88 23.10 19.49
CA ARG A 12 22.48 22.18 20.49
C ARG A 12 21.63 20.93 20.69
N LEU A 13 20.31 21.09 20.77
CA LEU A 13 19.38 19.97 20.89
C LEU A 13 19.46 19.05 19.66
N ARG A 14 19.38 19.60 18.45
CA ARG A 14 19.51 18.82 17.20
C ARG A 14 20.84 18.08 17.12
N TYR A 15 21.94 18.72 17.50
CA TYR A 15 23.25 18.08 17.53
C TYR A 15 23.28 16.91 18.53
N HIS A 16 22.71 17.11 19.72
CA HIS A 16 22.63 16.07 20.73
C HIS A 16 21.77 14.89 20.27
N VAL A 17 20.56 15.16 19.77
CA VAL A 17 19.66 14.13 19.20
C VAL A 17 20.35 13.37 18.08
N SER A 18 21.02 14.08 17.16
CA SER A 18 21.76 13.45 16.06
C SER A 18 22.84 12.50 16.57
N LYS A 19 23.64 12.92 17.56
CA LYS A 19 24.66 12.07 18.18
C LYS A 19 24.07 10.82 18.81
N VAL A 20 22.97 10.95 19.56
CA VAL A 20 22.33 9.81 20.23
C VAL A 20 21.68 8.86 19.23
N VAL A 21 21.02 9.39 18.18
CA VAL A 21 20.44 8.60 17.10
C VAL A 21 21.50 7.80 16.35
N LEU A 22 22.65 8.42 16.03
CA LEU A 22 23.75 7.70 15.39
C LEU A 22 24.27 6.54 16.24
N ALA A 23 24.33 6.70 17.56
CA ALA A 23 24.69 5.62 18.48
C ALA A 23 23.62 4.51 18.51
N ALA A 24 22.33 4.88 18.49
CA ALA A 24 21.22 3.93 18.48
C ALA A 24 21.20 3.09 17.19
N ILE A 25 21.53 3.69 16.04
CA ILE A 25 21.59 3.00 14.74
C ILE A 25 22.69 1.94 14.71
N ALA A 26 23.80 2.16 15.42
CA ALA A 26 24.86 1.16 15.51
C ALA A 26 24.42 -0.09 16.31
N THR A 27 23.42 0.05 17.20
CA THR A 27 22.96 -1.03 18.10
C THR A 27 21.43 -1.03 18.28
N PRO A 28 20.64 -1.27 17.21
CA PRO A 28 19.19 -1.06 17.23
C PRO A 28 18.43 -2.03 18.15
N ALA A 29 19.08 -3.12 18.62
CA ALA A 29 18.46 -4.10 19.50
C ALA A 29 18.22 -3.58 20.93
N LYS A 30 18.92 -2.53 21.37
CA LYS A 30 18.80 -1.98 22.73
C LYS A 30 18.81 -0.46 22.68
N LEU A 31 17.63 0.14 22.74
CA LEU A 31 17.49 1.58 22.86
C LEU A 31 17.90 2.02 24.27
N SER A 32 18.77 3.02 24.38
CA SER A 32 19.16 3.56 25.68
C SER A 32 18.01 4.34 26.33
N ALA A 33 17.97 4.40 27.66
CA ALA A 33 16.98 5.20 28.39
C ALA A 33 17.08 6.69 28.02
N GLU A 34 18.30 7.20 27.83
CA GLU A 34 18.56 8.56 27.34
C GLU A 34 17.90 8.80 25.99
N PHE A 35 18.04 7.86 25.05
CA PHE A 35 17.43 7.99 23.73
C PHE A 35 15.90 8.02 23.82
N LEU A 36 15.29 7.11 24.58
CA LEU A 36 13.85 7.07 24.75
C LEU A 36 13.31 8.36 25.39
N SER A 37 14.00 8.93 26.39
CA SER A 37 13.63 10.22 26.98
C SER A 37 13.62 11.34 25.94
N LEU A 38 14.66 11.39 25.08
CA LEU A 38 14.73 12.39 24.01
C LEU A 38 13.60 12.24 22.98
N VAL A 39 13.20 11.00 22.68
CA VAL A 39 12.09 10.75 21.75
C VAL A 39 10.77 11.25 22.32
N GLU A 40 10.50 11.01 23.60
CA GLU A 40 9.28 11.47 24.27
C GLU A 40 9.24 12.99 24.45
N GLU A 41 10.36 13.59 24.84
CA GLU A 41 10.45 15.04 25.11
C GLU A 41 10.48 15.87 23.82
N HIS A 42 11.09 15.34 22.75
CA HIS A 42 11.36 16.07 21.51
C HIS A 42 11.02 15.28 20.23
N PRO A 43 9.79 14.75 20.10
CA PRO A 43 9.42 13.83 19.01
C PRO A 43 9.60 14.48 17.63
N LEU A 44 9.26 15.77 17.47
CA LEU A 44 9.39 16.47 16.19
C LEU A 44 10.84 16.60 15.72
N VAL A 45 11.79 16.80 16.64
CA VAL A 45 13.21 16.91 16.31
C VAL A 45 13.72 15.54 15.86
N VAL A 46 13.38 14.48 16.58
CA VAL A 46 13.74 13.11 16.20
C VAL A 46 13.14 12.74 14.84
N LEU A 47 11.83 12.97 14.63
CA LEU A 47 11.16 12.67 13.37
C LEU A 47 11.76 13.43 12.20
N SER A 48 12.13 14.70 12.39
CA SER A 48 12.81 15.49 11.35
C SER A 48 14.13 14.86 10.92
N LEU A 49 14.93 14.40 11.88
CA LEU A 49 16.21 13.74 11.62
C LEU A 49 15.99 12.39 10.91
N LEU A 50 15.07 11.56 11.40
CA LEU A 50 14.75 10.27 10.77
C LEU A 50 14.31 10.49 9.32
N ARG A 51 13.41 11.44 9.09
CA ARG A 51 12.91 11.79 7.75
C ARG A 51 14.04 12.22 6.80
N ASP A 52 14.96 13.05 7.28
CA ASP A 52 16.08 13.54 6.46
C ASP A 52 17.02 12.41 6.00
N HIS A 53 17.08 11.31 6.75
CA HIS A 53 17.88 10.14 6.41
C HIS A 53 17.11 9.02 5.69
N LEU A 54 15.77 9.07 5.63
CA LEU A 54 14.93 8.12 4.89
C LEU A 54 14.87 8.47 3.39
N GLN A 55 16.02 8.49 2.74
CA GLN A 55 16.15 8.81 1.30
C GLN A 55 16.24 7.53 0.46
N THR A 56 15.60 7.51 -0.70
CA THR A 56 15.72 6.41 -1.66
C THR A 56 17.17 6.29 -2.14
N GLY A 57 17.78 5.12 -1.92
CA GLY A 57 19.14 4.82 -2.38
C GLY A 57 20.26 5.16 -1.39
N SER A 58 19.95 5.80 -0.25
CA SER A 58 20.93 5.94 0.84
C SER A 58 21.23 4.58 1.46
N PRO A 59 22.52 4.26 1.75
CA PRO A 59 22.90 3.00 2.36
C PRO A 59 22.41 2.87 3.81
N HIS A 60 22.09 4.00 4.46
CA HIS A 60 21.69 4.03 5.86
C HIS A 60 20.18 3.88 6.05
N THR A 61 19.37 4.04 5.00
CA THR A 61 17.90 4.05 5.07
C THR A 61 17.34 2.81 5.76
N TYR A 62 17.95 1.63 5.54
CA TYR A 62 17.53 0.39 6.19
C TYR A 62 17.63 0.49 7.72
N ALA A 63 18.77 0.99 8.23
CA ALA A 63 19.02 1.06 9.66
C ALA A 63 18.16 2.13 10.34
N TYR A 64 17.91 3.27 9.68
CA TYR A 64 16.96 4.28 10.15
C TYR A 64 15.53 3.75 10.21
N LEU A 65 15.13 2.92 9.25
CA LEU A 65 13.80 2.32 9.22
C LEU A 65 13.63 1.25 10.32
N GLN A 66 14.66 0.45 10.59
CA GLN A 66 14.68 -0.47 11.74
C GLN A 66 14.62 0.29 13.07
N LEU A 67 15.35 1.39 13.18
CA LEU A 67 15.29 2.24 14.36
C LEU A 67 13.87 2.81 14.55
N LEU A 68 13.24 3.30 13.49
CA LEU A 68 11.86 3.81 13.55
C LEU A 68 10.88 2.76 14.06
N GLU A 69 10.96 1.52 13.57
CA GLU A 69 10.15 0.40 14.07
C GLU A 69 10.32 0.22 15.59
N LYS A 70 11.57 0.18 16.06
CA LYS A 70 11.89 -0.02 17.48
C LYS A 70 11.43 1.15 18.35
N ILE A 71 11.50 2.37 17.85
CA ILE A 71 10.97 3.55 18.53
C ILE A 71 9.45 3.43 18.67
N VAL A 72 8.76 3.09 17.59
CA VAL A 72 7.30 2.99 17.59
C VAL A 72 6.81 1.92 18.57
N ASP A 73 7.53 0.79 18.69
CA ASP A 73 7.24 -0.26 19.68
C ASP A 73 7.45 0.18 21.14
N ALA A 74 8.40 1.11 21.37
CA ALA A 74 8.86 1.47 22.72
C ALA A 74 8.25 2.77 23.26
N CYS A 75 7.74 3.64 22.40
CA CYS A 75 7.28 4.98 22.76
C CYS A 75 5.79 5.07 23.04
N SER A 76 5.42 6.17 23.70
CA SER A 76 4.06 6.50 24.06
C SER A 76 3.26 7.05 22.87
N PHE A 77 1.96 7.25 23.12
CA PHE A 77 1.04 7.89 22.18
C PHE A 77 1.52 9.27 21.71
N SER A 78 2.30 10.00 22.51
CA SER A 78 2.78 11.35 22.16
C SER A 78 3.63 11.32 20.88
N PHE A 79 4.53 10.33 20.78
CA PHE A 79 5.39 10.13 19.62
C PHE A 79 4.56 9.66 18.40
N HIS A 80 3.61 8.75 18.61
CA HIS A 80 2.74 8.28 17.53
C HIS A 80 1.88 9.42 16.96
N ALA A 81 1.35 10.30 17.83
CA ALA A 81 0.59 11.48 17.41
C ALA A 81 1.45 12.46 16.61
N ALA A 82 2.70 12.69 17.03
CA ALA A 82 3.66 13.49 16.27
C ALA A 82 3.95 12.86 14.89
N MET A 83 4.10 11.54 14.82
CA MET A 83 4.30 10.80 13.57
C MET A 83 3.06 10.88 12.64
N ALA A 84 1.85 10.83 13.21
CA ALA A 84 0.59 10.98 12.48
C ALA A 84 0.38 12.40 11.91
N ALA A 85 1.01 13.41 12.53
CA ALA A 85 1.01 14.80 12.06
C ALA A 85 2.11 15.09 11.02
N ASP A 86 3.20 14.33 11.00
CA ASP A 86 4.31 14.52 10.04
C ASP A 86 4.00 13.89 8.67
N LEU A 87 3.28 14.63 7.83
CA LEU A 87 2.91 14.21 6.46
C LEU A 87 4.13 13.96 5.57
N ALA A 88 5.23 14.68 5.78
CA ALA A 88 6.44 14.53 4.98
C ALA A 88 7.14 13.20 5.28
N LEU A 89 7.17 12.76 6.55
CA LEU A 89 7.63 11.42 6.91
C LEU A 89 6.73 10.34 6.29
N GLN A 90 5.42 10.50 6.38
CA GLN A 90 4.46 9.55 5.79
C GLN A 90 4.67 9.39 4.28
N GLU A 91 4.85 10.50 3.57
CA GLU A 91 5.16 10.49 2.14
C GLU A 91 6.47 9.73 1.86
N LYS A 92 7.52 9.94 2.65
CA LYS A 92 8.79 9.21 2.51
C LYS A 92 8.61 7.70 2.71
N LEU A 93 7.84 7.27 3.71
CA LEU A 93 7.57 5.85 3.94
C LEU A 93 6.82 5.22 2.76
N VAL A 94 5.81 5.91 2.22
CA VAL A 94 5.08 5.47 1.02
C VAL A 94 6.03 5.43 -0.18
N GLN A 95 6.85 6.46 -0.40
CA GLN A 95 7.85 6.51 -1.48
C GLN A 95 8.82 5.32 -1.42
N LEU A 96 9.34 4.97 -0.23
CA LEU A 96 10.22 3.81 -0.05
C LEU A 96 9.51 2.49 -0.38
N ALA A 97 8.21 2.37 -0.09
CA ALA A 97 7.42 1.17 -0.36
C ALA A 97 7.03 1.00 -1.84
N VAL A 98 6.80 2.10 -2.57
CA VAL A 98 6.38 2.08 -3.99
C VAL A 98 7.55 2.08 -4.97
N THR A 99 8.67 2.71 -4.61
CA THR A 99 9.78 2.93 -5.57
C THR A 99 10.35 1.59 -6.07
N ARG A 100 10.66 1.54 -7.37
CA ARG A 100 11.33 0.38 -7.96
C ARG A 100 12.71 0.23 -7.34
N ALA A 101 12.96 -0.93 -6.73
CA ALA A 101 14.21 -1.23 -6.06
C ALA A 101 15.07 -2.17 -6.91
N GLU A 102 16.21 -1.65 -7.37
CA GLU A 102 17.24 -2.42 -8.07
C GLU A 102 18.36 -2.79 -7.10
N GLY A 103 18.87 -4.02 -7.21
CA GLY A 103 19.82 -4.57 -6.24
C GLY A 103 19.17 -5.14 -4.96
N ALA A 104 19.96 -5.89 -4.19
CA ALA A 104 19.49 -6.59 -2.99
C ALA A 104 19.19 -5.60 -1.84
N GLU A 105 20.05 -4.62 -1.60
CA GLU A 105 19.90 -3.68 -0.48
C GLU A 105 18.68 -2.78 -0.62
N ARG A 106 18.44 -2.22 -1.81
CA ARG A 106 17.22 -1.44 -2.07
C ARG A 106 15.96 -2.30 -1.94
N ARG A 107 16.03 -3.58 -2.34
CA ARG A 107 14.91 -4.52 -2.19
C ARG A 107 14.63 -4.80 -0.71
N LYS A 108 15.66 -4.94 0.14
CA LYS A 108 15.50 -5.07 1.59
C LYS A 108 14.85 -3.83 2.21
N VAL A 109 15.27 -2.63 1.82
CA VAL A 109 14.66 -1.37 2.29
C VAL A 109 13.18 -1.30 1.91
N ARG A 110 12.86 -1.55 0.64
CA ARG A 110 11.47 -1.57 0.17
C ARG A 110 10.64 -2.61 0.90
N HIS A 111 11.19 -3.82 1.06
CA HIS A 111 10.53 -4.91 1.77
C HIS A 111 10.20 -4.52 3.21
N LEU A 112 11.19 -3.98 3.94
CA LEU A 112 11.00 -3.51 5.31
C LEU A 112 9.96 -2.39 5.38
N ALA A 113 10.00 -1.41 4.46
CA ALA A 113 9.03 -0.31 4.43
C ALA A 113 7.60 -0.84 4.27
N ARG A 114 7.40 -1.83 3.38
CA ARG A 114 6.09 -2.45 3.19
C ARG A 114 5.61 -3.22 4.44
N LEU A 115 6.51 -3.90 5.15
CA LEU A 115 6.19 -4.54 6.42
C LEU A 115 5.79 -3.50 7.47
N THR A 116 6.56 -2.43 7.62
CA THR A 116 6.26 -1.33 8.54
C THR A 116 4.88 -0.73 8.28
N LEU A 117 4.53 -0.50 7.01
CA LEU A 117 3.21 0.07 6.68
C LEU A 117 2.04 -0.88 6.97
N LEU A 118 2.22 -2.20 6.81
CA LEU A 118 1.22 -3.18 7.22
C LEU A 118 1.05 -3.23 8.73
N GLU A 119 2.16 -3.17 9.46
CA GLU A 119 2.14 -3.17 10.91
C GLU A 119 1.42 -1.92 11.43
N TYR A 120 1.69 -0.74 10.86
CA TYR A 120 0.97 0.49 11.21
C TYR A 120 -0.52 0.41 10.88
N SER A 121 -0.86 -0.21 9.74
CA SER A 121 -2.26 -0.44 9.36
C SER A 121 -3.00 -1.27 10.41
N ARG A 122 -2.34 -2.29 10.97
CA ARG A 122 -2.90 -3.13 12.03
C ARG A 122 -2.94 -2.42 13.39
N MET A 123 -1.84 -1.77 13.77
CA MET A 123 -1.65 -1.22 15.11
C MET A 123 -2.50 0.03 15.38
N PHE A 124 -2.75 0.85 14.35
CA PHE A 124 -3.39 2.16 14.52
C PHE A 124 -4.82 2.23 13.95
N VAL A 125 -5.41 1.11 13.54
CA VAL A 125 -6.74 1.10 12.88
C VAL A 125 -7.85 1.64 13.79
N ASP A 126 -7.79 1.33 15.09
CA ASP A 126 -8.83 1.65 16.06
C ASP A 126 -8.65 3.03 16.73
N VAL A 127 -7.58 3.76 16.39
CA VAL A 127 -7.23 5.03 17.02
C VAL A 127 -7.47 6.18 16.02
N PRO A 128 -8.55 6.98 16.19
CA PRO A 128 -8.95 8.01 15.22
C PRO A 128 -7.86 9.04 14.89
N GLU A 129 -7.08 9.44 15.90
CA GLU A 129 -6.00 10.43 15.79
C GLU A 129 -4.82 9.91 14.96
N LEU A 130 -4.63 8.58 14.92
CA LEU A 130 -3.53 7.91 14.22
C LEU A 130 -3.97 7.28 12.89
N ARG A 131 -5.20 7.57 12.47
CA ARG A 131 -5.82 6.99 11.26
C ARG A 131 -5.05 7.29 9.97
N SER A 132 -4.31 8.40 9.92
CA SER A 132 -3.44 8.71 8.77
C SER A 132 -2.38 7.62 8.57
N LEU A 133 -1.74 7.17 9.65
CA LEU A 133 -0.76 6.09 9.66
C LEU A 133 -1.39 4.76 9.24
N ALA A 134 -2.59 4.46 9.75
CA ALA A 134 -3.29 3.21 9.43
C ALA A 134 -3.65 3.08 7.93
N ARG A 135 -3.80 4.20 7.23
CA ARG A 135 -4.19 4.27 5.81
C ARG A 135 -3.02 4.16 4.84
N LEU A 136 -1.77 4.25 5.30
CA LEU A 136 -0.59 4.28 4.42
C LEU A 136 -0.46 3.01 3.55
N ALA A 137 -0.78 1.84 4.10
CA ALA A 137 -0.81 0.60 3.32
C ALA A 137 -1.79 0.69 2.14
N GLY A 138 -3.02 1.17 2.39
CA GLY A 138 -4.03 1.38 1.34
C GLY A 138 -3.61 2.42 0.30
N LEU A 139 -2.85 3.45 0.68
CA LEU A 139 -2.26 4.40 -0.27
C LEU A 139 -1.24 3.73 -1.20
N VAL A 140 -0.39 2.85 -0.67
CA VAL A 140 0.55 2.06 -1.49
C VAL A 140 -0.19 1.15 -2.47
N GLU A 141 -1.25 0.48 -2.03
CA GLU A 141 -2.06 -0.38 -2.89
C GLU A 141 -2.75 0.42 -4.01
N LYS A 142 -3.29 1.61 -3.68
CA LYS A 142 -3.87 2.54 -4.66
C LYS A 142 -2.86 3.02 -5.69
N LEU A 143 -1.64 3.36 -5.26
CA LEU A 143 -0.57 3.84 -6.15
C LEU A 143 0.00 2.73 -7.05
N THR A 144 0.08 1.50 -6.53
CA THR A 144 0.70 0.38 -7.27
C THR A 144 -0.29 -0.50 -8.02
N GLY A 145 -1.59 -0.40 -7.71
CA GLY A 145 -2.64 -1.28 -8.22
C GLY A 145 -2.49 -2.73 -7.76
N LYS A 146 -1.71 -2.98 -6.70
CA LYS A 146 -1.33 -4.32 -6.24
C LYS A 146 -1.54 -4.44 -4.74
N SER A 147 -2.08 -5.58 -4.31
CA SER A 147 -2.15 -5.91 -2.89
C SER A 147 -0.75 -6.01 -2.28
N LEU A 148 -0.54 -5.34 -1.15
CA LEU A 148 0.74 -5.26 -0.46
C LEU A 148 1.17 -6.63 0.09
N MET A 149 0.22 -7.36 0.68
CA MET A 149 0.43 -8.74 1.14
C MET A 149 0.87 -9.66 0.01
N ARG A 150 0.24 -9.56 -1.17
CA ARG A 150 0.63 -10.34 -2.35
C ARG A 150 2.02 -9.95 -2.83
N ALA A 151 2.35 -8.66 -2.84
CA ALA A 151 3.68 -8.18 -3.25
C ALA A 151 4.79 -8.73 -2.34
N LEU A 152 4.59 -8.73 -1.02
CA LEU A 152 5.52 -9.32 -0.06
C LEU A 152 5.67 -10.83 -0.24
N ALA A 153 4.56 -11.54 -0.43
CA ALA A 153 4.58 -12.98 -0.67
C ALA A 153 5.37 -13.35 -1.93
N VAL A 154 5.29 -12.53 -2.99
CA VAL A 154 6.08 -12.72 -4.22
C VAL A 154 7.56 -12.41 -3.97
N GLU A 155 7.88 -11.36 -3.21
CA GLU A 155 9.28 -11.02 -2.89
C GLU A 155 10.00 -12.09 -2.05
N ASN A 156 9.27 -12.79 -1.20
CA ASN A 156 9.81 -13.88 -0.39
C ASN A 156 10.05 -15.18 -1.19
N LYS A 157 9.46 -15.31 -2.38
CA LYS A 157 9.69 -16.47 -3.24
C LYS A 157 11.06 -16.33 -3.92
N LYS A 158 11.98 -17.23 -3.56
CA LYS A 158 13.23 -17.40 -4.30
C LYS A 158 12.94 -18.14 -5.59
N VAL A 159 13.03 -17.44 -6.71
CA VAL A 159 13.06 -18.07 -8.03
C VAL A 159 14.51 -18.42 -8.33
N ALA A 160 14.83 -19.71 -8.30
CA ALA A 160 16.06 -20.20 -8.89
C ALA A 160 15.80 -20.42 -10.38
N PHE A 161 16.62 -19.81 -11.24
CA PHE A 161 16.70 -20.27 -12.61
C PHE A 161 17.37 -21.64 -12.56
N ILE A 162 16.59 -22.67 -12.88
CA ILE A 162 17.12 -24.01 -13.06
C ILE A 162 17.72 -24.02 -14.45
N ASP A 163 18.98 -24.43 -14.57
CA ASP A 163 19.59 -24.66 -15.87
C ASP A 163 18.73 -25.66 -16.64
N LEU A 164 18.27 -25.25 -17.82
CA LEU A 164 17.44 -26.08 -18.67
C LEU A 164 18.22 -27.36 -18.96
N ARG A 165 17.65 -28.51 -18.58
CA ARG A 165 18.24 -29.78 -18.98
C ARG A 165 17.94 -29.99 -20.46
N PRO A 166 18.76 -30.74 -21.20
CA PRO A 166 18.48 -31.05 -22.60
C PRO A 166 17.08 -31.66 -22.81
N GLU A 167 16.55 -32.38 -21.81
CA GLU A 167 15.23 -32.99 -21.85
C GLU A 167 14.08 -31.96 -21.72
N ASP A 168 14.35 -30.78 -21.15
CA ASP A 168 13.37 -29.69 -21.00
C ASP A 168 13.22 -28.88 -22.30
N ILE A 169 14.12 -29.09 -23.28
CA ILE A 169 14.10 -28.41 -24.57
C ILE A 169 13.14 -29.15 -25.50
N ILE A 170 11.89 -28.69 -25.57
CA ILE A 170 10.96 -29.14 -26.59
C ILE A 170 11.39 -28.52 -27.92
N LEU A 171 12.00 -29.33 -28.79
CA LEU A 171 12.28 -28.94 -30.17
C LEU A 171 10.97 -28.81 -30.93
N ILE A 172 10.41 -27.61 -30.93
CA ILE A 172 9.40 -27.21 -31.91
C ILE A 172 10.16 -26.91 -33.21
N SER A 173 10.65 -27.95 -33.88
CA SER A 173 11.03 -27.79 -35.28
C SER A 173 9.75 -27.44 -36.03
N PRO A 174 9.67 -26.29 -36.72
CA PRO A 174 8.63 -26.12 -37.72
C PRO A 174 8.77 -27.30 -38.68
N VAL A 175 7.73 -28.13 -38.75
CA VAL A 175 7.65 -29.15 -39.79
C VAL A 175 7.54 -28.35 -41.08
N GLU A 176 8.67 -28.16 -41.76
CA GLU A 176 8.67 -27.79 -43.16
C GLU A 176 8.11 -29.01 -43.89
N GLU A 177 6.78 -29.03 -44.07
CA GLU A 177 6.16 -29.99 -44.97
C GLU A 177 6.80 -29.80 -46.35
N PRO A 178 7.48 -30.82 -46.90
CA PRO A 178 8.09 -30.69 -48.22
C PRO A 178 6.97 -30.44 -49.23
N LEU A 179 7.09 -29.32 -49.95
CA LEU A 179 6.16 -28.83 -50.99
C LEU A 179 5.84 -29.83 -52.13
N ASN A 180 6.46 -31.03 -52.12
CA ASN A 180 6.37 -32.03 -53.18
C ASN A 180 5.81 -33.39 -52.72
N ALA A 181 5.26 -33.51 -51.50
CA ALA A 181 4.49 -34.70 -51.17
C ALA A 181 3.18 -34.70 -51.99
N PRO A 182 2.82 -35.80 -52.68
CA PRO A 182 1.50 -35.90 -53.30
C PRO A 182 0.46 -35.67 -52.20
N PRO A 183 -0.63 -34.94 -52.47
CA PRO A 183 -1.62 -34.61 -51.46
C PRO A 183 -2.11 -35.91 -50.85
N SER A 184 -1.63 -36.22 -49.63
CA SER A 184 -2.33 -37.19 -48.80
C SER A 184 -3.78 -36.69 -48.75
N PRO A 185 -4.79 -37.57 -48.78
CA PRO A 185 -6.16 -37.16 -48.57
C PRO A 185 -6.26 -36.68 -47.12
N GLN A 186 -5.79 -35.47 -46.86
CA GLN A 186 -6.14 -34.65 -45.72
C GLN A 186 -7.65 -34.55 -45.83
N ARG A 187 -8.32 -35.48 -45.13
CA ARG A 187 -9.69 -35.32 -44.70
C ARG A 187 -9.69 -33.96 -44.04
N LYS A 188 -10.12 -32.94 -44.77
CA LYS A 188 -10.59 -31.67 -44.22
C LYS A 188 -11.70 -32.08 -43.26
N GLN A 189 -11.33 -32.43 -42.03
CA GLN A 189 -12.27 -32.70 -40.97
C GLN A 189 -12.93 -31.36 -40.76
N ALA A 190 -14.10 -31.16 -41.36
CA ALA A 190 -14.79 -29.90 -41.20
C ALA A 190 -14.99 -29.68 -39.69
N ALA A 191 -14.62 -28.51 -39.23
CA ALA A 191 -14.82 -28.06 -37.87
C ALA A 191 -15.81 -26.91 -37.92
N TRP A 192 -16.57 -26.69 -36.84
CA TRP A 192 -17.52 -25.59 -36.77
C TRP A 192 -17.17 -24.66 -35.59
N PRO A 193 -17.14 -23.33 -35.80
CA PRO A 193 -16.91 -22.38 -34.72
C PRO A 193 -18.16 -22.27 -33.85
N CYS A 194 -18.00 -22.29 -32.53
CA CYS A 194 -19.09 -21.99 -31.61
C CYS A 194 -19.53 -20.53 -31.74
N HIS A 195 -20.82 -20.28 -31.96
CA HIS A 195 -21.33 -18.91 -32.06
C HIS A 195 -21.30 -18.13 -30.74
N ALA A 196 -21.19 -18.82 -29.59
CA ALA A 196 -21.15 -18.17 -28.28
C ALA A 196 -19.73 -17.87 -27.78
N CYS A 197 -18.75 -18.75 -28.04
CA CYS A 197 -17.40 -18.65 -27.48
C CYS A 197 -16.26 -18.85 -28.49
N THR A 198 -16.57 -18.89 -29.78
CA THR A 198 -15.63 -19.03 -30.93
C THR A 198 -14.75 -20.27 -30.96
N TYR A 199 -14.84 -21.17 -29.97
CA TYR A 199 -14.11 -22.43 -29.94
C TYR A 199 -14.43 -23.32 -31.18
N MET A 200 -13.38 -23.91 -31.77
CA MET A 200 -13.49 -24.79 -32.95
C MET A 200 -13.86 -26.22 -32.54
N ASN A 201 -15.10 -26.61 -32.79
CA ASN A 201 -15.62 -27.93 -32.45
C ASN A 201 -15.49 -28.91 -33.63
N GLY A 202 -15.33 -30.20 -33.34
CA GLY A 202 -15.35 -31.25 -34.35
C GLY A 202 -16.71 -31.38 -35.03
N LEU A 203 -16.73 -31.84 -36.29
CA LEU A 203 -17.93 -32.03 -37.12
C LEU A 203 -19.06 -32.80 -36.43
N GLN A 204 -18.70 -33.86 -35.70
CA GLN A 204 -19.63 -34.77 -35.01
C GLN A 204 -20.13 -34.21 -33.67
N ALA A 205 -19.55 -33.12 -33.15
CA ALA A 205 -20.00 -32.52 -31.91
C ALA A 205 -21.35 -31.83 -32.14
N THR A 206 -22.36 -32.24 -31.39
CA THR A 206 -23.71 -31.62 -31.39
C THR A 206 -23.78 -30.39 -30.50
N ALA A 207 -22.78 -30.16 -29.65
CA ALA A 207 -22.66 -29.00 -28.77
C ALA A 207 -21.18 -28.62 -28.54
N CYS A 208 -20.94 -27.38 -28.13
CA CYS A 208 -19.60 -26.87 -27.86
C CYS A 208 -18.97 -27.60 -26.67
N VAL A 209 -17.75 -28.07 -26.81
CA VAL A 209 -17.05 -28.79 -25.72
C VAL A 209 -16.85 -27.88 -24.50
N VAL A 210 -16.53 -26.61 -24.75
CA VAL A 210 -16.20 -25.59 -23.74
C VAL A 210 -17.44 -25.04 -23.03
N CYS A 211 -18.40 -24.48 -23.79
CA CYS A 211 -19.54 -23.76 -23.22
C CYS A 211 -20.87 -24.49 -23.33
N LYS A 212 -20.88 -25.73 -23.86
CA LYS A 212 -22.07 -26.58 -24.05
C LYS A 212 -23.16 -26.00 -24.97
N THR A 213 -22.90 -24.90 -25.66
CA THR A 213 -23.83 -24.30 -26.63
C THR A 213 -24.09 -25.25 -27.82
N PRO A 214 -25.35 -25.53 -28.19
CA PRO A 214 -25.68 -26.47 -29.26
C PRO A 214 -25.20 -26.00 -30.64
N LYS A 215 -24.89 -26.96 -31.51
CA LYS A 215 -24.54 -26.71 -32.92
C LYS A 215 -25.78 -26.20 -33.65
N ALA A 216 -25.64 -25.07 -34.35
CA ALA A 216 -26.72 -24.52 -35.15
C ALA A 216 -26.98 -25.42 -36.38
N THR A 217 -27.90 -26.38 -36.26
CA THR A 217 -28.42 -27.13 -37.39
C THR A 217 -29.32 -26.19 -38.19
N ARG A 218 -28.86 -25.74 -39.38
CA ARG A 218 -29.76 -25.08 -40.33
C ARG A 218 -30.82 -26.11 -40.73
N ALA A 219 -32.03 -25.96 -40.22
CA ALA A 219 -33.20 -26.66 -40.75
C ALA A 219 -33.43 -26.19 -42.19
N ALA A 220 -33.36 -27.13 -43.14
CA ALA A 220 -33.72 -26.88 -44.52
C ALA A 220 -35.25 -27.02 -44.68
N SER A 221 -35.96 -25.89 -44.77
CA SER A 221 -37.16 -25.69 -45.62
C SER A 221 -37.87 -24.36 -45.33
N SER A 222 -37.96 -23.53 -46.37
CA SER A 222 -39.06 -22.63 -46.76
C SER A 222 -40.06 -22.13 -45.68
N SER A 223 -40.21 -20.82 -45.52
CA SER A 223 -41.11 -19.97 -46.32
C SER A 223 -41.08 -18.53 -45.84
N ALA A 224 -41.33 -17.62 -46.78
CA ALA A 224 -41.50 -16.18 -46.69
C ALA A 224 -42.00 -15.61 -45.35
N HIS A 225 -41.36 -14.54 -44.89
CA HIS A 225 -42.02 -13.25 -44.63
C HIS A 225 -40.96 -12.15 -44.43
N GLU A 226 -40.84 -11.28 -45.43
CA GLU A 226 -40.52 -9.84 -45.25
C GLU A 226 -41.78 -9.13 -44.69
N PRO A 227 -41.74 -7.87 -44.17
CA PRO A 227 -40.85 -6.79 -44.62
C PRO A 227 -40.34 -5.76 -43.58
N THR A 228 -39.47 -4.88 -44.07
CA THR A 228 -39.35 -3.44 -43.76
C THR A 228 -38.39 -2.99 -42.65
N GLY A 229 -37.41 -2.17 -43.05
CA GLY A 229 -36.82 -1.17 -42.15
C GLY A 229 -35.39 -0.74 -42.47
N GLU A 230 -35.15 -0.17 -43.65
CA GLU A 230 -33.94 0.61 -43.94
C GLU A 230 -33.77 1.77 -42.94
N LYS A 231 -32.62 1.84 -42.28
CA LYS A 231 -31.99 3.10 -41.89
C LYS A 231 -30.48 2.95 -41.86
N THR A 232 -29.87 3.54 -42.88
CA THR A 232 -28.44 3.76 -43.06
C THR A 232 -27.88 4.58 -41.89
N VAL A 233 -26.87 4.06 -41.19
CA VAL A 233 -26.03 4.84 -40.25
C VAL A 233 -24.59 4.73 -40.74
N SER A 234 -23.93 5.88 -40.87
CA SER A 234 -22.62 6.04 -41.48
C SER A 234 -21.48 5.58 -40.56
N ALA A 235 -20.37 5.21 -41.21
CA ALA A 235 -19.18 4.61 -40.61
C ALA A 235 -18.23 5.64 -39.96
N ALA A 236 -18.67 6.30 -38.88
CA ALA A 236 -17.80 7.14 -38.06
C ALA A 236 -18.25 7.23 -36.59
N GLU A 237 -18.26 6.11 -35.86
CA GLU A 237 -18.19 6.12 -34.39
C GLU A 237 -17.86 4.70 -33.87
N ILE A 238 -16.67 4.24 -34.25
CA ILE A 238 -16.01 3.09 -33.62
C ILE A 238 -15.03 3.68 -32.60
N LEU A 239 -15.40 3.62 -31.32
CA LEU A 239 -14.55 3.39 -30.13
C LEU A 239 -15.27 3.93 -28.89
N ASN A 240 -15.93 3.04 -28.14
CA ASN A 240 -15.95 2.99 -26.67
C ASN A 240 -16.95 1.93 -26.18
N GLY A 241 -16.46 0.72 -25.90
CA GLY A 241 -17.04 -0.11 -24.84
C GLY A 241 -16.54 0.44 -23.50
N THR A 242 -17.31 0.59 -22.44
CA THR A 242 -18.28 -0.37 -21.90
C THR A 242 -19.36 0.39 -21.12
N LEU A 243 -20.62 0.32 -21.55
CA LEU A 243 -21.78 0.81 -20.80
C LEU A 243 -22.59 -0.42 -20.35
N CYS A 244 -22.60 -0.69 -19.05
CA CYS A 244 -23.49 -1.69 -18.46
C CYS A 244 -24.87 -1.08 -18.27
N HIS A 245 -25.89 -1.71 -18.87
CA HIS A 245 -27.28 -1.34 -18.69
C HIS A 245 -27.82 -1.94 -17.39
N GLU A 246 -28.33 -1.07 -16.51
CA GLU A 246 -29.28 -1.42 -15.46
C GLU A 246 -30.62 -1.82 -16.05
N LYS A 247 -31.34 -2.72 -15.37
CA LYS A 247 -32.78 -2.53 -15.13
C LYS A 247 -33.34 -3.30 -13.94
N SER A 248 -33.90 -2.51 -13.00
CA SER A 248 -35.17 -2.68 -12.26
C SER A 248 -35.38 -3.90 -11.37
N GLY A 249 -35.94 -3.78 -10.16
CA GLY A 249 -36.44 -2.61 -9.44
C GLY A 249 -37.22 -3.05 -8.19
N SER A 250 -37.32 -2.17 -7.18
CA SER A 250 -38.50 -2.15 -6.30
C SER A 250 -38.61 -0.81 -5.58
N THR A 251 -39.80 -0.24 -5.71
CA THR A 251 -40.31 1.03 -5.21
C THR A 251 -40.74 0.94 -3.75
N ALA A 252 -40.33 1.89 -2.91
CA ALA A 252 -41.09 2.27 -1.71
C ALA A 252 -40.85 3.75 -1.34
N THR A 253 -41.98 4.43 -1.15
CA THR A 253 -42.28 5.85 -0.94
C THR A 253 -41.68 6.48 0.33
N PRO A 254 -41.42 7.80 0.39
CA PRO A 254 -41.01 8.49 1.62
C PRO A 254 -42.22 9.14 2.34
N PRO A 255 -42.19 9.29 3.68
CA PRO A 255 -43.05 10.25 4.36
C PRO A 255 -42.30 11.55 4.68
N ARG A 256 -43.08 12.63 4.53
CA ARG A 256 -42.80 14.04 4.84
C ARG A 256 -42.82 14.33 6.35
N LEU A 257 -42.08 15.40 6.68
CA LEU A 257 -42.28 16.45 7.70
C LEU A 257 -42.75 16.07 9.11
N SER A 258 -41.96 16.48 10.10
CA SER A 258 -42.46 17.29 11.22
C SER A 258 -41.37 18.25 11.67
N THR A 259 -41.69 19.53 11.48
CA THR A 259 -41.13 20.71 12.14
C THR A 259 -41.30 20.57 13.65
N GLU A 260 -40.28 20.89 14.45
CA GLU A 260 -40.51 21.47 15.77
C GLU A 260 -39.27 22.21 16.30
N ASP A 261 -39.57 23.38 16.84
CA ASP A 261 -38.70 24.44 17.32
C ASP A 261 -37.89 24.04 18.56
N GLY A 262 -36.71 24.65 18.71
CA GLY A 262 -35.86 24.43 19.89
C GLY A 262 -34.67 25.36 19.96
N VAL A 263 -34.93 26.67 19.94
CA VAL A 263 -33.93 27.70 20.29
C VAL A 263 -33.47 27.49 21.74
N ARG A 264 -32.19 27.15 21.94
CA ARG A 264 -31.52 27.39 23.23
C ARG A 264 -30.07 27.83 23.01
N ALA A 265 -29.84 29.10 23.36
CA ALA A 265 -28.56 29.78 23.35
C ALA A 265 -27.53 29.12 24.31
N PRO A 266 -26.22 29.21 24.01
CA PRO A 266 -25.20 29.03 25.02
C PRO A 266 -24.92 30.37 25.73
N THR A 267 -25.23 30.42 27.03
CA THR A 267 -24.74 31.44 27.96
C THR A 267 -23.21 31.36 28.10
N PRO A 268 -22.51 32.49 28.26
CA PRO A 268 -21.08 32.52 28.54
C PRO A 268 -20.84 32.23 30.04
N ILE A 269 -20.07 31.19 30.35
CA ILE A 269 -19.59 30.96 31.72
C ILE A 269 -18.31 31.75 31.96
N ARG A 270 -18.46 32.57 32.99
CA ARG A 270 -17.57 33.51 33.68
C ARG A 270 -16.36 32.80 34.30
N GLY A 271 -15.25 33.53 34.39
CA GLY A 271 -13.96 33.06 34.86
C GLY A 271 -13.83 32.71 36.34
N GLY A 272 -12.65 32.20 36.64
CA GLY A 272 -11.98 32.07 37.95
C GLY A 272 -10.53 31.69 37.63
N GLU A 273 -9.58 32.62 37.68
CA GLU A 273 -8.81 33.01 38.88
C GLU A 273 -8.02 31.86 39.50
N ASN A 274 -6.70 31.96 39.31
CA ASN A 274 -5.64 31.77 40.29
C ASN A 274 -5.62 30.47 41.11
N ASN A 275 -4.59 29.65 40.87
CA ASN A 275 -3.84 29.05 41.98
C ASN A 275 -2.38 28.79 41.56
N GLU A 276 -1.54 29.73 41.95
CA GLU A 276 -0.13 29.53 42.24
C GLU A 276 0.00 28.47 43.33
N VAL A 277 0.68 27.35 43.05
CA VAL A 277 1.19 26.46 44.09
C VAL A 277 2.71 26.41 43.98
N ASN A 278 3.32 27.21 44.84
CA ASN A 278 4.73 27.17 45.20
C ASN A 278 5.02 25.84 45.93
N GLY A 279 5.82 24.97 45.31
CA GLY A 279 6.29 23.71 45.90
C GLY A 279 7.81 23.69 46.02
N LYS A 280 8.33 24.39 47.03
CA LYS A 280 9.75 24.41 47.42
C LYS A 280 9.99 23.21 48.34
N VAL A 281 10.74 22.20 47.89
CA VAL A 281 11.24 21.13 48.76
C VAL A 281 12.76 21.03 48.64
N LEU A 282 13.41 21.30 49.77
CA LEU A 282 14.81 21.05 50.05
C LEU A 282 15.12 19.55 49.92
N ALA A 283 16.24 19.22 49.30
CA ALA A 283 16.96 17.99 49.59
C ALA A 283 18.45 18.32 49.75
N GLU A 284 18.84 18.56 51.00
CA GLU A 284 20.21 18.34 51.45
C GLU A 284 20.56 16.86 51.28
N ARG A 285 21.67 16.56 50.60
CA ARG A 285 22.34 15.26 50.73
C ARG A 285 23.86 15.48 50.80
N SER A 286 24.30 15.45 52.04
CA SER A 286 25.47 14.78 52.61
C SER A 286 26.61 14.34 51.67
N ALA A 287 27.80 14.81 52.03
CA ALA A 287 29.11 14.38 51.56
C ALA A 287 29.40 12.89 51.82
N PRO A 288 30.34 12.30 51.07
CA PRO A 288 31.12 11.17 51.53
C PRO A 288 32.56 11.58 51.89
N ALA A 289 32.99 11.13 53.06
CA ALA A 289 34.38 11.10 53.48
C ALA A 289 35.18 10.12 52.60
N ALA A 290 36.28 10.58 52.01
CA ALA A 290 37.27 9.71 51.41
C ALA A 290 38.31 9.33 52.48
N GLY A 291 38.30 8.05 52.85
CA GLY A 291 39.33 7.44 53.67
C GLY A 291 40.59 7.16 52.86
N ASN A 292 41.73 7.40 53.50
CA ASN A 292 43.05 6.99 53.07
C ASN A 292 43.20 5.48 53.10
N HIS A 293 43.70 4.88 52.02
CA HIS A 293 44.41 3.60 52.05
C HIS A 293 45.51 3.59 50.99
N ALA A 294 46.70 3.18 51.45
CA ALA A 294 47.95 2.87 50.74
C ALA A 294 48.80 4.05 50.27
#